data_AF-A0A962NAC4-F1
#
_entry.id   AF-A0A962NAC4-F1
#
_cell.length_a   1.000
_cell.length_b   1.000
_cell.length_c   1.000
_cell.angle_alpha   90.00
_cell.angle_beta   90.00
_cell.angle_gamma   90.00
#
_symmetry.space_group_name_H-M   'P 1'
#
loop_
_entity.id
_entity.type
_entity.pdbx_description
1 polymer ?
#
loop_
_entity_poly.entity_id
_entity_poly.type
_entity_poly.pdbx_seq_one_letter_code
_entity_poly.pdbx_strand_id
1 'polypeptide(L)'
;MLTRLSNPEISTVAVMLGHELPGLYRKLLIEEGFGKAGDVRIYHPAEIEDIYKHHFDDPEELFRRWFPFGCNERLHEIWVVDPITETAASIWHETNPDDYDDEEWLSYEDWICRYLP
;
A
#
# COMPACT_ATOMS: atom_id res chain seq x y z
N MET A 1 13.05 8.37 -8.45
CA MET A 1 13.43 7.11 -9.13
C MET A 1 13.02 5.99 -8.20
N LEU A 2 12.26 5.03 -8.70
CA LEU A 2 11.78 3.90 -7.90
C LEU A 2 12.85 2.80 -7.83
N THR A 3 12.86 2.08 -6.71
CA THR A 3 13.77 0.96 -6.43
C THR A 3 12.96 -0.33 -6.41
N ARG A 4 13.25 -1.25 -7.32
CA ARG A 4 12.55 -2.54 -7.39
C ARG A 4 13.10 -3.52 -6.35
N LEU A 5 12.25 -4.40 -5.87
CA LEU A 5 12.63 -5.54 -5.04
C LEU A 5 12.49 -6.85 -5.82
N SER A 6 13.41 -7.77 -5.57
CA SER A 6 13.32 -9.15 -6.02
C SER A 6 12.44 -9.99 -5.09
N ASN A 7 11.98 -11.15 -5.58
CA ASN A 7 11.21 -12.10 -4.77
C ASN A 7 11.91 -12.48 -3.43
N PRO A 8 13.22 -12.78 -3.40
CA PRO A 8 13.92 -13.05 -2.14
C PRO A 8 13.95 -11.86 -1.17
N GLU A 9 14.07 -10.64 -1.66
CA GLU A 9 14.05 -9.44 -0.83
C GLU A 9 12.66 -9.22 -0.24
N ILE A 10 11.61 -9.36 -1.04
CA ILE A 10 10.22 -9.30 -0.59
C ILE A 10 9.95 -10.33 0.50
N SER A 11 10.36 -11.59 0.31
CA SER A 11 10.20 -12.64 1.32
C SER A 11 10.97 -12.32 2.61
N THR A 12 12.15 -11.72 2.49
CA THR A 12 12.94 -11.29 3.66
C THR A 12 12.21 -10.22 4.46
N VAL A 13 11.64 -9.23 3.76
CA VAL A 13 10.87 -8.15 4.37
C VAL A 13 9.59 -8.68 5.03
N ALA A 14 8.86 -9.59 4.38
CA ALA A 14 7.68 -10.23 4.95
C ALA A 14 8.00 -10.96 6.27
N VAL A 15 9.11 -11.72 6.31
CA VAL A 15 9.58 -12.38 7.53
C VAL A 15 9.93 -11.37 8.63
N MET A 16 10.57 -10.26 8.28
CA MET A 16 10.89 -9.19 9.24
C MET A 16 9.66 -8.52 9.82
N LEU A 17 8.65 -8.27 8.99
CA LEU A 17 7.38 -7.67 9.40
C LEU A 17 6.49 -8.65 10.18
N GLY A 18 6.72 -9.96 10.07
CA GLY A 18 5.84 -10.98 10.64
C GLY A 18 4.50 -11.10 9.91
N HIS A 19 4.37 -10.47 8.74
CA HIS A 19 3.17 -10.45 7.92
C HIS A 19 3.49 -10.76 6.47
N GLU A 20 2.61 -11.51 5.81
CA GLU A 20 2.67 -11.65 4.36
C GLU A 20 2.26 -10.34 3.69
N LEU A 21 2.95 -9.98 2.62
CA LEU A 21 2.55 -8.83 1.79
C LEU A 21 1.46 -9.27 0.80
N PRO A 22 0.42 -8.44 0.58
CA PRO A 22 -0.60 -8.70 -0.43
C PRO A 22 0.01 -8.94 -1.81
N GLY A 23 -0.56 -9.86 -2.59
CA GLY A 23 -0.08 -10.22 -3.92
C GLY A 23 0.04 -9.03 -4.87
N LEU A 24 -0.93 -8.13 -4.85
CA LEU A 24 -0.94 -6.86 -5.59
C LEU A 24 0.28 -6.01 -5.23
N TYR A 25 0.55 -5.84 -3.93
CA TYR A 25 1.66 -5.02 -3.48
C TYR A 25 3.01 -5.69 -3.79
N ARG A 26 3.11 -7.02 -3.67
CA ARG A 26 4.30 -7.77 -4.11
C ARG A 26 4.58 -7.55 -5.59
N LYS A 27 3.55 -7.63 -6.44
CA LYS A 27 3.67 -7.39 -7.88
C LYS A 27 4.15 -5.97 -8.16
N LEU A 28 3.56 -4.97 -7.50
CA LEU A 28 3.99 -3.56 -7.59
C LEU A 28 5.47 -3.37 -7.26
N LEU A 29 5.95 -3.97 -6.16
CA LEU A 29 7.35 -3.84 -5.72
C LEU A 29 8.34 -4.48 -6.70
N ILE A 30 7.93 -5.53 -7.41
CA ILE A 30 8.75 -6.23 -8.42
C ILE A 30 8.78 -5.44 -9.73
N GLU A 31 7.60 -5.01 -10.20
CA GLU A 31 7.44 -4.41 -11.53
C GLU A 31 7.78 -2.93 -11.54
N GLU A 32 7.37 -2.17 -10.52
CA GLU A 32 7.53 -0.70 -10.48
C GLU A 32 8.52 -0.26 -9.39
N GLY A 33 8.48 -0.92 -8.24
CA GLY A 33 9.35 -0.63 -7.09
C GLY A 33 8.79 0.42 -6.13
N PHE A 34 9.55 0.70 -5.08
CA PHE A 34 9.20 1.67 -4.04
C PHE A 34 10.01 2.97 -4.18
N GLY A 35 9.54 4.03 -3.52
CA GLY A 35 10.18 5.34 -3.48
C GLY A 35 9.25 6.43 -4.01
N LYS A 36 9.85 7.58 -4.35
CA LYS A 36 9.13 8.76 -4.82
C LYS A 36 9.29 8.97 -6.34
N ALA A 37 8.16 9.23 -6.99
CA ALA A 37 8.04 9.57 -8.40
C ALA A 37 7.02 10.71 -8.57
N GLY A 38 7.49 11.94 -8.76
CA GLY A 38 6.62 13.12 -8.81
C GLY A 38 5.89 13.35 -7.49
N ASP A 39 4.56 13.45 -7.56
CA ASP A 39 3.66 13.59 -6.41
C ASP A 39 3.34 12.24 -5.74
N VAL A 40 3.74 11.13 -6.36
CA VAL A 40 3.44 9.77 -5.90
C VAL A 40 4.58 9.24 -5.05
N ARG A 41 4.23 8.60 -3.94
CA ARG A 41 5.15 7.82 -3.12
C ARG A 41 4.61 6.42 -2.90
N ILE A 42 5.40 5.43 -3.29
CA ILE A 42 5.20 4.02 -2.92
C ILE A 42 6.13 3.74 -1.75
N TYR A 43 5.59 3.23 -0.65
CA TYR A 43 6.41 2.97 0.54
C TYR A 43 7.24 1.72 0.36
N HIS A 44 8.40 1.67 1.01
CA HIS A 44 9.02 0.39 1.31
C HIS A 44 8.20 -0.28 2.42
N PRO A 45 7.98 -1.62 2.41
CA PRO A 45 7.08 -2.22 3.39
C PRO A 45 7.50 -2.00 4.84
N ALA A 46 8.82 -1.95 5.10
CA ALA A 46 9.38 -1.66 6.43
C ALA A 46 9.13 -0.22 6.93
N GLU A 47 8.70 0.71 6.08
CA GLU A 47 8.37 2.08 6.50
C GLU A 47 6.92 2.22 6.97
N ILE A 48 6.02 1.32 6.52
CA ILE A 48 4.57 1.48 6.66
C ILE A 48 4.15 1.52 8.12
N GLU A 49 4.67 0.60 8.94
CA GLU A 49 4.33 0.52 10.36
C GLU A 49 4.68 1.83 11.08
N ASP A 50 5.90 2.36 10.88
CA ASP A 50 6.32 3.62 11.51
C ASP A 50 5.50 4.82 11.07
N ILE A 51 5.00 4.83 9.82
CA ILE A 51 4.16 5.91 9.30
C ILE A 51 2.76 5.84 9.91
N TYR A 52 2.14 4.66 9.91
CA TYR A 52 0.71 4.56 10.16
C TYR A 52 0.31 4.01 11.52
N LYS A 53 1.19 3.32 12.27
CA LYS A 53 0.83 2.70 13.56
C LYS A 53 0.22 3.68 14.57
N HIS A 54 0.59 4.96 14.49
CA HIS A 54 0.10 6.00 15.39
C HIS A 54 -1.31 6.49 15.07
N HIS A 55 -1.87 6.10 13.92
CA HIS A 55 -3.22 6.46 13.48
C HIS A 55 -4.28 5.43 13.91
N PHE A 56 -3.86 4.30 14.47
CA PHE A 56 -4.74 3.22 14.92
C PHE A 56 -4.65 3.07 16.44
N ASP A 57 -5.79 2.84 17.08
CA ASP A 57 -5.84 2.50 18.51
C ASP A 57 -5.25 1.09 18.76
N ASP A 58 -5.42 0.18 17.80
CA ASP A 58 -4.77 -1.14 17.75
C ASP A 58 -3.89 -1.25 16.48
N PRO A 59 -2.55 -1.19 16.62
CA PRO A 59 -1.64 -1.33 15.49
C PRO A 59 -1.76 -2.64 14.71
N GLU A 60 -2.31 -3.71 15.31
CA GLU A 60 -2.53 -4.97 14.60
C GLU A 60 -3.60 -4.83 13.49
N GLU A 61 -4.45 -3.80 13.56
CA GLU A 61 -5.47 -3.52 12.53
C GLU A 61 -4.87 -2.98 11.23
N LEU A 62 -3.69 -2.34 11.29
CA LEU A 62 -3.00 -1.70 10.15
C LEU A 62 -2.71 -2.65 8.99
N PHE A 63 -2.63 -3.95 9.23
CA PHE A 63 -2.34 -4.96 8.20
C PHE A 63 -3.44 -6.01 8.07
N ARG A 64 -4.47 -5.96 8.92
CA ARG A 64 -5.49 -7.00 9.02
C ARG A 64 -6.65 -6.77 8.06
N ARG A 65 -7.12 -5.52 7.95
CA ARG A 65 -8.26 -5.17 7.11
C ARG A 65 -7.81 -4.52 5.80
N TRP A 66 -6.85 -3.61 5.87
CA TRP A 66 -6.36 -2.84 4.72
C TRP A 66 -4.87 -2.68 4.85
N PHE A 67 -4.11 -2.82 3.75
CA PHE A 67 -2.65 -2.74 3.76
C PHE A 67 -2.20 -1.46 3.04
N PRO A 68 -1.86 -0.37 3.75
CA PRO A 68 -1.42 0.86 3.11
C PRO A 68 -0.08 0.66 2.41
N PHE A 69 0.06 1.14 1.19
CA PHE A 69 1.24 0.86 0.37
C PHE A 69 1.82 2.09 -0.35
N GLY A 70 1.08 3.19 -0.38
CA GLY A 70 1.56 4.42 -0.99
C GLY A 70 0.62 5.60 -0.74
N CYS A 71 0.91 6.71 -1.40
CA CYS A 71 0.10 7.91 -1.37
C CYS A 71 0.32 8.79 -2.60
N ASN A 72 -0.62 9.70 -2.83
CA ASN A 72 -0.44 10.88 -3.65
C ASN A 72 -0.32 12.11 -2.74
N GLU A 73 0.90 12.64 -2.59
CA GLU A 73 1.19 13.75 -1.68
C GLU A 73 0.48 15.04 -2.09
N ARG A 74 0.18 15.25 -3.38
CA ARG A 74 -0.53 16.46 -3.85
C ARG A 74 -2.02 16.40 -3.59
N LEU A 75 -2.62 15.22 -3.76
CA LEU A 75 -4.05 15.01 -3.56
C LEU A 75 -4.40 14.66 -2.10
N HIS A 76 -3.40 14.38 -1.26
CA HIS A 76 -3.56 13.96 0.13
C HIS A 76 -4.33 12.63 0.25
N GLU A 77 -4.10 11.74 -0.72
CA GLU A 77 -4.69 10.41 -0.80
C GLU A 77 -3.72 9.36 -0.27
N ILE A 78 -4.21 8.42 0.53
CA ILE A 78 -3.50 7.20 0.91
C ILE A 78 -4.02 6.08 0.03
N TRP A 79 -3.15 5.16 -0.36
CA TRP A 79 -3.53 3.98 -1.12
C TRP A 79 -3.40 2.73 -0.26
N VAL A 80 -4.45 1.92 -0.28
CA VAL A 80 -4.58 0.71 0.53
C VAL A 80 -4.92 -0.49 -0.35
N VAL A 81 -4.42 -1.67 0.01
CA VAL A 81 -4.80 -2.95 -0.61
C VAL A 81 -5.74 -3.70 0.33
N ASP A 82 -6.79 -4.29 -0.23
CA ASP A 82 -7.53 -5.36 0.42
C ASP A 82 -6.78 -6.69 0.20
N PRO A 83 -6.17 -7.29 1.24
CA PRO A 83 -5.44 -8.55 1.11
C PRO A 83 -6.34 -9.75 0.76
N ILE A 84 -7.66 -9.64 0.92
CA ILE A 84 -8.61 -10.73 0.63
C ILE A 84 -9.00 -10.72 -0.84
N THR A 85 -9.38 -9.55 -1.36
CA THR A 85 -9.83 -9.41 -2.75
C THR A 85 -8.70 -9.07 -3.73
N GLU A 86 -7.52 -8.73 -3.22
CA GLU A 86 -6.36 -8.31 -4.02
C GLU A 86 -6.68 -7.11 -4.94
N THR A 87 -7.41 -6.16 -4.37
CA THR A 87 -7.77 -4.90 -5.02
C THR A 87 -7.22 -3.71 -4.23
N ALA A 88 -7.04 -2.57 -4.89
CA ALA A 88 -6.52 -1.36 -4.29
C ALA A 88 -7.51 -0.20 -4.41
N ALA A 89 -7.60 0.61 -3.36
CA ALA A 89 -8.42 1.81 -3.32
C ALA A 89 -7.57 3.03 -2.94
N SER A 90 -8.10 4.21 -3.27
CA SER A 90 -7.60 5.50 -2.81
C SER A 90 -8.54 6.02 -1.74
N ILE A 91 -8.00 6.34 -0.57
CA ILE A 91 -8.75 6.82 0.58
C ILE A 91 -8.21 8.17 1.03
N TRP A 92 -9.04 9.01 1.61
CA TRP A 92 -8.58 10.26 2.22
C TRP A 92 -7.94 9.99 3.57
N HIS A 93 -6.94 10.78 3.93
CA HIS A 93 -6.25 10.67 5.22
C HIS A 93 -7.16 10.91 6.45
N GLU A 94 -8.37 11.43 6.22
CA GLU A 94 -9.41 11.67 7.25
C GLU A 94 -10.52 10.61 7.24
N THR A 95 -10.53 9.70 6.26
CA THR A 95 -11.59 8.70 6.13
C THR A 95 -11.46 7.68 7.28
N ASN A 96 -12.58 7.40 7.95
CA ASN A 96 -12.65 6.39 9.01
C ASN A 96 -12.60 4.99 8.36
N PRO A 97 -11.90 3.99 8.93
CA PRO A 97 -11.86 2.62 8.38
C PRO A 97 -13.20 1.96 8.01
N ASP A 98 -14.31 2.41 8.61
CA ASP A 98 -15.66 1.94 8.29
C ASP A 98 -16.31 2.63 7.08
N ASP A 99 -15.77 3.75 6.60
CA ASP A 99 -16.25 4.46 5.41
C ASP A 99 -15.56 3.97 4.12
N TYR A 100 -14.64 2.99 4.19
CA TYR A 100 -13.86 2.51 3.03
C TYR A 100 -14.64 1.56 2.10
N ASP A 101 -15.77 1.00 2.57
CA ASP A 101 -16.56 0.05 1.78
C ASP A 101 -17.25 0.71 0.56
N ASP A 102 -17.40 2.04 0.58
CA ASP A 102 -17.99 2.84 -0.51
C ASP A 102 -16.97 3.29 -1.57
N GLU A 103 -15.69 2.99 -1.39
CA GLU A 103 -14.61 3.41 -2.31
C GLU A 103 -14.53 2.54 -3.58
N GLU A 104 -13.94 3.11 -4.64
CA GLU A 104 -13.71 2.36 -5.88
C GLU A 104 -12.48 1.46 -5.75
N TRP A 105 -12.73 0.16 -5.61
CA TRP A 105 -11.71 -0.88 -5.55
C TRP A 105 -11.29 -1.34 -6.95
N LEU A 106 -10.00 -1.20 -7.26
CA LEU A 106 -9.43 -1.46 -8.58
C LEU A 106 -8.51 -2.69 -8.58
N SER A 107 -8.46 -3.38 -9.71
CA SER A 107 -7.42 -4.38 -9.97
C SER A 107 -6.03 -3.72 -10.06
N TYR A 108 -4.96 -4.52 -9.97
CA TYR A 108 -3.60 -4.01 -10.17
C TYR A 108 -3.46 -3.26 -11.49
N GLU A 109 -3.91 -3.86 -12.59
CA GLU A 109 -3.76 -3.30 -13.94
C GLU A 109 -4.50 -1.97 -14.08
N ASP A 110 -5.73 -1.88 -13.56
CA ASP A 110 -6.53 -0.65 -13.59
C ASP A 110 -5.91 0.43 -12.70
N TRP A 111 -5.40 0.04 -11.53
CA TRP A 111 -4.79 0.94 -10.57
C TRP A 111 -3.50 1.55 -11.13
N ILE A 112 -2.59 0.74 -11.70
CA ILE A 112 -1.36 1.22 -12.34
C ILE A 112 -1.69 2.22 -13.45
N CYS A 113 -2.63 1.89 -14.34
CA CYS A 113 -3.01 2.75 -15.44
C CYS A 113 -3.56 4.11 -14.98
N ARG A 114 -4.21 4.14 -13.81
CA ARG A 114 -4.81 5.35 -13.25
C ARG A 114 -3.81 6.21 -12.49
N TYR A 115 -2.94 5.61 -11.68
CA TYR A 115 -2.14 6.32 -10.68
C TYR A 115 -0.62 6.36 -10.95
N LEU A 116 -0.10 5.50 -11.83
CA LEU A 116 1.32 5.46 -12.20
C LEU A 116 1.55 5.57 -13.73
N PRO A 117 1.13 6.68 -14.39
CA PRO A 117 1.42 6.93 -15.81
C PRO A 117 2.88 7.30 -16.11
#